data_AF-A0A368QV60-F1
#
_entry.id   AF-A0A368QV60-F1
#
_cell.length_a   1.000
_cell.length_b   1.000
_cell.length_c   1.000
_cell.angle_alpha   90.00
_cell.angle_beta   90.00
_cell.angle_gamma   90.00
#
_symmetry.space_group_name_H-M   'P 1'
#
loop_
_entity.id
_entity.type
_entity.pdbx_description
1 polymer ?
#
loop_
_entity_poly.entity_id
_entity_poly.type
_entity_poly.pdbx_seq_one_letter_code
_entity_poly.pdbx_strand_id
1 'polypeptide(L)'
;MPLLVFALYITGSLNTVLSKEHQREICRYIYNQQNEDGGWGKQVVGPSTMLGSCLNYVTLRILGEESTHDALTKGREWILSHGSAAAIPQWGKMWLSMIGLYDWSGNNPIIPELWLVPHFLPIHPGTCLFSHDNYH
;
A
#
# COMPACT_ATOMS: atom_id res chain seq x y z
N MET A 1 5.40 -1.15 6.99
CA MET A 1 6.69 -0.88 6.30
C MET A 1 6.51 -0.27 4.91
N PRO A 2 5.65 -0.78 4.00
CA PRO A 2 5.52 -0.25 2.63
C PRO A 2 5.17 1.25 2.56
N LEU A 3 4.21 1.69 3.39
CA LEU A 3 3.74 3.08 3.38
C LEU A 3 4.84 4.10 3.75
N LEU A 4 5.76 3.72 4.64
CA LEU A 4 6.88 4.58 5.02
C LEU A 4 7.85 4.75 3.85
N VAL A 5 8.20 3.65 3.17
CA VAL A 5 9.07 3.69 1.98
C VAL A 5 8.43 4.55 0.89
N PHE A 6 7.12 4.44 0.70
CA PHE A 6 6.40 5.25 -0.27
C PHE A 6 6.41 6.74 0.08
N ALA A 7 6.15 7.10 1.34
CA ALA A 7 6.23 8.49 1.79
C ALA A 7 7.64 9.07 1.61
N LEU A 8 8.68 8.30 1.95
CA LEU A 8 10.07 8.70 1.77
C LEU A 8 10.49 8.82 0.30
N TYR A 9 9.93 7.97 -0.56
CA TYR A 9 10.13 8.04 -2.01
C TYR A 9 9.49 9.31 -2.59
N ILE A 10 8.23 9.58 -2.26
CA ILE A 10 7.51 10.78 -2.73
C ILE A 10 8.19 12.07 -2.26
N THR A 11 8.71 12.09 -1.03
CA THR A 11 9.42 13.25 -0.46
C THR A 11 10.89 13.35 -0.89
N GLY A 12 11.40 12.43 -1.72
CA GLY A 12 12.78 12.42 -2.18
C GLY A 12 13.84 12.21 -1.08
N SER A 13 13.41 11.85 0.15
CA SER A 13 14.27 11.76 1.34
C SER A 13 14.67 10.33 1.68
N LEU A 14 14.38 9.36 0.79
CA LEU A 14 14.66 7.93 1.00
C LEU A 14 16.10 7.66 1.42
N ASN A 15 17.08 8.13 0.63
CA ASN A 15 18.51 7.87 0.89
C ASN A 15 19.09 8.72 2.03
N THR A 16 18.37 9.75 2.46
CA THR A 16 18.76 10.60 3.58
C THR A 16 18.33 9.97 4.92
N VAL A 17 17.15 9.33 4.93
CA VAL A 17 16.57 8.74 6.15
C VAL A 17 16.95 7.26 6.28
N LEU A 18 16.95 6.50 5.19
CA LEU A 18 17.27 5.08 5.18
C LEU A 18 18.68 4.85 4.64
N SER A 19 19.61 4.49 5.52
CA SER A 19 20.92 3.98 5.15
C SER A 19 20.81 2.68 4.34
N LYS A 20 21.90 2.28 3.67
CA LYS A 20 21.94 1.06 2.87
C LYS A 20 21.66 -0.20 3.70
N GLU A 21 22.09 -0.21 4.96
CA GLU A 21 21.85 -1.29 5.91
C GLU A 21 20.35 -1.38 6.24
N HIS A 22 19.69 -0.25 6.49
CA HIS A 22 18.24 -0.23 6.70
C HIS A 22 17.48 -0.74 5.48
N GLN A 23 17.86 -0.30 4.27
CA GLN A 23 17.23 -0.78 3.03
C GLN A 23 17.39 -2.29 2.87
N ARG A 24 18.59 -2.82 3.15
CA ARG A 24 18.88 -4.26 3.09
C ARG A 24 18.06 -5.07 4.08
N GLU A 25 17.94 -4.62 5.33
CA GLU A 25 17.13 -5.30 6.34
C GLU A 25 15.63 -5.21 6.04
N ILE A 26 15.16 -4.10 5.44
CA ILE A 26 13.78 -3.99 4.95
C ILE A 26 13.52 -5.00 3.81
N CYS A 27 14.41 -5.11 2.83
CA CYS A 27 14.30 -6.13 1.78
C CYS A 27 14.25 -7.53 2.39
N ARG A 28 15.18 -7.85 3.29
CA ARG A 28 15.23 -9.14 3.99
C ARG A 28 13.94 -9.44 4.74
N TYR A 29 13.39 -8.44 5.43
CA TYR A 29 12.12 -8.57 6.14
C TYR A 29 10.97 -8.90 5.20
N ILE A 30 10.88 -8.20 4.06
CA ILE A 30 9.83 -8.46 3.05
C ILE A 30 9.98 -9.85 2.45
N TYR A 31 11.20 -10.29 2.13
CA TYR A 31 11.44 -11.65 1.62
C TYR A 31 11.04 -12.73 2.62
N ASN A 32 11.36 -12.54 3.91
CA ASN A 32 10.98 -13.49 4.96
C ASN A 32 9.46 -13.59 5.19
N GLN A 33 8.70 -12.58 4.74
CA GLN A 33 7.24 -12.56 4.85
C GLN A 33 6.52 -13.02 3.59
N GLN A 34 7.26 -13.40 2.55
CA GLN A 34 6.65 -13.96 1.37
C GLN A 34 6.09 -15.34 1.72
N ASN A 35 4.81 -15.54 1.40
CA ASN A 35 4.15 -16.81 1.59
C ASN A 35 4.60 -17.82 0.51
N GLU A 36 4.35 -19.11 0.74
CA GLU A 36 4.71 -20.18 -0.21
C GLU A 36 4.04 -20.02 -1.59
N ASP A 37 2.89 -19.34 -1.63
CA ASP A 37 2.17 -19.00 -2.86
C ASP A 37 2.83 -17.86 -3.66
N GLY A 38 3.88 -17.24 -3.12
CA GLY A 38 4.59 -16.11 -3.74
C GLY A 38 3.97 -14.74 -3.45
N GLY A 39 2.84 -14.69 -2.76
CA GLY A 39 2.19 -13.44 -2.37
C GLY A 39 2.63 -12.92 -1.00
N TRP A 40 2.06 -11.79 -0.60
CA TRP A 40 2.21 -11.23 0.73
C TRP A 40 0.87 -10.90 1.39
N GLY A 41 0.77 -11.21 2.68
CA GLY A 41 -0.38 -10.88 3.50
C GLY A 41 -0.42 -9.42 3.97
N LYS A 42 -1.59 -8.98 4.41
CA LYS A 42 -1.76 -7.70 5.15
C LYS A 42 -1.09 -7.76 6.52
N GLN A 43 -1.07 -8.96 7.11
CA GLN A 43 -0.42 -9.28 8.37
C GLN A 43 0.68 -10.30 8.11
N VAL A 44 1.67 -10.34 9.01
CA VAL A 44 2.86 -11.19 8.90
C VAL A 44 2.53 -12.68 8.75
N VAL A 45 1.41 -13.14 9.33
CA VAL A 45 0.95 -14.54 9.30
C VAL A 45 -0.40 -14.66 8.57
N GLY A 46 -0.77 -13.64 7.80
CA GLY A 46 -2.04 -13.60 7.08
C GLY A 46 -1.96 -14.27 5.70
N PRO A 47 -3.09 -14.72 5.14
CA PRO A 47 -3.13 -15.15 3.75
C PRO A 47 -2.71 -14.01 2.81
N SER A 48 -2.19 -14.37 1.64
CA SER A 48 -1.77 -13.40 0.64
C SER A 48 -2.95 -12.54 0.18
N THR A 49 -2.75 -11.24 0.16
CA THR A 49 -3.80 -10.27 -0.23
C THR A 49 -3.29 -9.43 -1.39
N MET A 50 -4.19 -8.95 -2.26
CA MET A 50 -3.81 -8.07 -3.36
C MET A 50 -3.13 -6.78 -2.87
N LEU A 51 -3.63 -6.21 -1.77
CA LEU A 51 -3.05 -5.04 -1.13
C LEU A 51 -1.62 -5.32 -0.63
N GLY A 52 -1.44 -6.35 0.19
CA GLY A 52 -0.12 -6.69 0.75
C GLY A 52 0.88 -7.01 -0.36
N SER A 53 0.48 -7.83 -1.34
CA SER A 53 1.35 -8.27 -2.43
C SER A 53 1.78 -7.11 -3.33
N CYS A 54 0.84 -6.25 -3.76
CA CYS A 54 1.18 -5.09 -4.59
C CYS A 54 2.08 -4.10 -3.84
N LEU A 55 1.77 -3.78 -2.58
CA LEU A 55 2.55 -2.82 -1.81
C LEU A 55 3.97 -3.32 -1.55
N ASN A 56 4.14 -4.59 -1.15
CA ASN A 56 5.46 -5.17 -0.92
C ASN A 56 6.26 -5.33 -2.22
N TYR A 57 5.62 -5.75 -3.31
CA TYR A 57 6.25 -5.81 -4.64
C TYR A 57 6.81 -4.44 -5.05
N VAL A 58 5.97 -3.39 -5.00
CA VAL A 58 6.40 -2.03 -5.35
C VAL A 58 7.47 -1.51 -4.40
N THR A 59 7.40 -1.85 -3.11
CA THR A 59 8.44 -1.49 -2.12
C THR A 59 9.80 -2.06 -2.51
N LEU A 60 9.87 -3.34 -2.85
CA LEU A 60 11.12 -3.96 -3.33
C LEU A 60 11.62 -3.29 -4.61
N ARG A 61 10.72 -2.95 -5.55
CA ARG A 61 11.07 -2.23 -6.78
C ARG A 61 11.63 -0.83 -6.52
N ILE A 62 11.09 -0.10 -5.53
CA ILE A 62 11.59 1.22 -5.13
C ILE A 62 12.96 1.13 -4.46
N LEU A 63 13.21 0.08 -3.68
CA LEU A 63 14.51 -0.18 -3.05
C LEU A 63 15.59 -0.64 -4.05
N GLY A 64 15.25 -0.79 -5.33
CA GLY A 64 16.19 -1.11 -6.41
C GLY A 64 16.44 -2.60 -6.61
N GLU A 65 15.59 -3.47 -6.06
CA GLU A 65 15.70 -4.91 -6.28
C GLU A 65 15.39 -5.28 -7.73
N GLU A 66 16.18 -6.21 -8.27
CA GLU A 66 16.12 -6.59 -9.66
C GLU A 66 14.86 -7.42 -9.94
N SER A 67 14.14 -7.09 -11.03
CA SER A 67 12.89 -7.79 -11.38
C SER A 67 13.06 -9.26 -11.71
N THR A 68 14.30 -9.73 -11.91
CA THR A 68 14.68 -11.11 -12.19
C THR A 68 14.78 -11.97 -10.92
N HIS A 69 14.74 -11.36 -9.73
CA HIS A 69 14.78 -12.10 -8.47
C HIS A 69 13.56 -13.02 -8.35
N ASP A 70 13.77 -14.29 -7.99
CA ASP A 70 12.73 -15.33 -7.94
C ASP A 70 11.48 -14.90 -7.14
N ALA A 71 11.70 -14.31 -5.96
CA ALA A 71 10.66 -13.69 -5.12
C ALA A 71 9.81 -12.63 -5.85
N LEU A 72 10.43 -11.74 -6.63
CA LEU A 72 9.72 -10.70 -7.39
C LEU A 72 8.95 -11.30 -8.57
N THR A 73 9.51 -12.31 -9.24
CA THR A 73 8.83 -13.04 -10.32
C THR A 73 7.57 -13.72 -9.80
N LYS A 74 7.69 -14.50 -8.71
CA LYS A 74 6.55 -15.16 -8.05
C LYS A 74 5.49 -14.16 -7.58
N GLY A 75 5.92 -13.06 -6.96
CA GLY A 75 5.03 -11.99 -6.54
C GLY A 75 4.26 -11.37 -7.70
N ARG A 76 4.92 -11.13 -8.84
CA ARG A 76 4.28 -10.61 -10.05
C ARG A 76 3.28 -11.61 -10.64
N GLU A 77 3.64 -12.88 -10.72
CA GLU A 77 2.75 -13.94 -11.21
C GLU A 77 1.51 -14.09 -10.32
N TRP A 78 1.69 -14.01 -9.00
CA TRP A 78 0.59 -14.02 -8.04
C TRP A 78 -0.35 -12.82 -8.25
N ILE A 79 0.19 -11.61 -8.40
CA ILE A 79 -0.60 -10.40 -8.66
C ILE A 79 -1.38 -10.53 -9.98
N LEU A 80 -0.74 -11.01 -11.05
CA LEU A 80 -1.38 -11.16 -12.35
C LEU A 80 -2.48 -12.22 -12.35
N SER A 81 -2.29 -13.34 -11.65
CA SER A 81 -3.28 -14.42 -11.55
C SER A 81 -4.51 -14.05 -10.72
N HIS A 82 -4.40 -13.10 -9.79
CA HIS A 82 -5.47 -12.70 -8.88
C HIS A 82 -6.24 -11.43 -9.29
N GLY A 83 -6.16 -11.02 -10.56
CA GLY A 83 -6.91 -9.87 -11.08
C GLY A 83 -6.10 -8.58 -11.21
N SER A 84 -4.77 -8.68 -11.15
CA SER A 84 -3.83 -7.56 -11.33
C SER A 84 -3.97 -6.45 -10.28
N ALA A 85 -3.15 -5.41 -10.40
CA ALA A 85 -3.20 -4.23 -9.54
C ALA A 85 -4.55 -3.49 -9.61
N ALA A 86 -5.41 -3.79 -10.59
CA ALA A 86 -6.75 -3.22 -10.72
C ALA A 86 -7.70 -3.65 -9.59
N ALA A 87 -7.51 -4.87 -9.04
CA ALA A 87 -8.29 -5.42 -7.94
C ALA A 87 -7.85 -4.92 -6.55
N ILE A 88 -6.88 -4.00 -6.48
CA ILE A 88 -6.40 -3.47 -5.21
C ILE A 88 -7.49 -2.61 -4.53
N PRO A 89 -7.64 -2.67 -3.20
CA PRO A 89 -8.54 -1.79 -2.47
C PRO A 89 -8.23 -0.30 -2.71
N GLN A 90 -9.23 0.57 -2.56
CA GLN A 90 -9.14 2.02 -2.78
C GLN A 90 -7.91 2.65 -2.11
N TRP A 91 -7.58 2.26 -0.88
CA TRP A 91 -6.40 2.76 -0.19
C TRP A 91 -5.10 2.44 -0.95
N GLY A 92 -4.97 1.23 -1.49
CA GLY A 92 -3.82 0.84 -2.30
C GLY A 92 -3.75 1.59 -3.63
N LYS A 93 -4.90 1.83 -4.30
CA LYS A 93 -4.96 2.60 -5.54
C LYS A 93 -4.41 4.01 -5.35
N MET A 94 -4.77 4.67 -4.25
CA MET A 94 -4.26 6.00 -3.93
C MET A 94 -2.75 6.03 -3.77
N TRP A 95 -2.17 5.05 -3.05
CA TRP A 95 -0.71 4.95 -2.92
C TRP A 95 0.00 4.70 -4.25
N LEU A 96 -0.55 3.81 -5.09
CA LEU A 96 0.00 3.58 -6.43
C LEU A 96 -0.11 4.83 -7.31
N SER A 97 -1.17 5.63 -7.14
CA SER A 97 -1.38 6.87 -7.90
C SER A 97 -0.42 7.97 -7.45
N MET A 98 -0.12 8.08 -6.16
CA MET A 98 0.90 9.01 -5.64
C MET A 98 2.31 8.71 -6.16
N ILE A 99 2.62 7.44 -6.43
CA ILE A 99 3.90 7.01 -7.00
C ILE A 99 3.89 7.11 -8.54
N GLY A 100 2.73 7.37 -9.16
CA GLY A 100 2.58 7.47 -10.61
C GLY A 100 2.42 6.12 -11.33
N LEU A 101 2.10 5.04 -10.61
CA LEU A 101 1.88 3.69 -11.15
C LEU A 101 0.41 3.39 -11.49
N TYR A 102 -0.52 4.25 -11.06
CA TYR A 102 -1.95 4.10 -11.31
C TYR A 102 -2.55 5.46 -11.66
N ASP A 103 -3.52 5.49 -12.56
CA ASP A 103 -4.17 6.75 -12.95
C ASP A 103 -5.15 7.23 -11.88
N TRP A 104 -5.12 8.52 -11.57
CA TRP A 104 -5.97 9.13 -10.55
C TRP A 104 -7.46 8.97 -10.89
N SER A 105 -7.80 8.92 -12.18
CA SER A 105 -9.19 8.70 -12.63
C SER A 105 -9.80 7.38 -12.16
N GLY A 106 -8.97 6.36 -11.87
CA GLY A 106 -9.44 5.06 -11.37
C GLY A 106 -9.68 5.03 -9.85
N ASN A 107 -9.41 6.12 -9.14
CA ASN A 107 -9.74 6.26 -7.72
C ASN A 107 -11.13 6.85 -7.56
N ASN A 108 -11.91 6.31 -6.62
CA ASN A 108 -13.11 7.01 -6.16
C ASN A 108 -12.72 8.38 -5.58
N PRO A 109 -13.45 9.46 -5.91
CA PRO A 109 -13.13 10.79 -5.42
C PRO A 109 -13.28 10.84 -3.90
N ILE A 110 -12.26 11.37 -3.23
CA ILE A 110 -12.42 11.87 -1.87
C ILE A 110 -13.09 13.23 -2.02
N ILE A 111 -14.25 13.42 -1.38
CA ILE A 111 -15.06 14.63 -1.49
C ILE A 111 -14.70 15.55 -0.30
N PRO A 112 -13.70 16.46 -0.42
CA PRO A 112 -13.35 17.38 0.66
C PRO A 112 -14.51 18.33 1.01
N GLU A 113 -15.42 18.60 0.08
CA GLU A 113 -16.60 19.43 0.27
C GLU A 113 -17.55 18.86 1.33
N LEU A 114 -17.44 17.57 1.65
CA LEU A 114 -18.19 16.95 2.72
C LEU A 114 -17.87 17.56 4.10
N TRP A 115 -16.70 18.19 4.27
CA TRP A 115 -16.37 18.94 5.49
C TRP A 115 -17.06 20.31 5.58
N LEU A 116 -17.62 20.82 4.47
CA LEU A 116 -18.31 22.10 4.42
C LEU A 116 -19.81 21.98 4.71
N VAL A 117 -20.36 20.75 4.76
CA VAL A 117 -21.78 20.55 5.05
C VAL A 117 -22.07 20.83 6.53
N PRO A 118 -23.29 21.26 6.88
CA PRO A 118 -23.65 21.46 8.29
C PRO A 118 -23.46 20.19 9.14
N HIS A 119 -22.92 20.34 10.35
CA HIS A 119 -22.58 19.22 11.25
C HIS A 119 -23.78 18.33 11.63
N PHE A 120 -25.00 18.87 11.58
CA PHE A 120 -26.21 18.10 11.91
C PHE A 120 -26.60 17.07 10.85
N LEU A 121 -26.02 17.13 9.65
CA LEU A 121 -26.30 16.14 8.60
C LEU A 121 -25.54 14.84 8.89
N PRO A 122 -26.18 13.66 8.69
CA PRO A 122 -25.58 12.36 8.98
C PRO A 122 -24.40 12.01 8.07
N ILE A 123 -24.14 12.82 7.04
CA ILE A 123 -23.04 12.67 6.09
C ILE A 123 -21.82 13.53 6.46
N HIS A 124 -21.94 14.40 7.48
CA HIS A 124 -20.81 15.22 7.91
C HIS A 124 -19.71 14.32 8.51
N PRO A 125 -18.43 14.46 8.10
CA PRO A 125 -17.35 13.60 8.58
C PRO A 125 -17.22 13.60 10.10
N GLY A 126 -17.40 14.77 10.73
CA GLY A 126 -17.40 14.92 12.19
C GLY A 126 -18.60 14.28 12.92
N THR A 127 -19.56 13.69 12.22
CA THR A 127 -20.69 12.95 12.82
C THR A 127 -20.58 11.46 12.48
N CYS A 128 -20.10 11.11 11.28
CA CYS A 128 -19.80 9.73 10.90
C CYS A 128 -18.58 9.12 11.60
N LEU A 129 -17.56 9.91 11.92
CA LEU A 129 -16.29 9.38 12.46
C LEU A 129 -16.34 9.07 13.97
N PHE A 130 -17.27 9.68 14.73
CA PHE A 130 -17.37 9.49 16.19
C PHE A 130 -18.48 8.53 16.64
N SER A 131 -19.26 7.95 15.73
CA SER A 131 -20.24 6.92 16.09
C SER A 131 -19.61 5.58 16.49
N HIS A 132 -18.28 5.44 16.40
CA HIS A 132 -17.54 4.28 16.90
C HIS A 132 -17.12 4.38 18.39
N ASP A 133 -17.25 5.54 19.05
CA ASP A 133 -16.82 5.76 20.44
C ASP A 133 -17.98 5.84 21.46
N ASN A 134 -19.24 5.66 21.05
CA ASN A 134 -20.38 5.66 21.97
C ASN A 134 -20.80 4.23 22.39
N TYR A 135 -19.89 3.53 23.07
CA TYR A 135 -20.23 2.43 23.98
C TYR A 135 -19.56 2.68 25.34
N HIS A 136 -20.15 3.58 26.12
CA HIS A 136 -20.03 3.61 27.57
C HIS A 136 -21.43 3.59 28.18
#